data_AF-A0A3M6TB46-F1
#
_entry.id   AF-A0A3M6TB46-F1
#
_cell.length_a   1.000
_cell.length_b   1.000
_cell.length_c   1.000
_cell.angle_alpha   90.00
_cell.angle_beta   90.00
_cell.angle_gamma   90.00
#
_symmetry.space_group_name_H-M   'P 1'
#
loop_
_entity.id
_entity.type
_entity.pdbx_description
1 polymer ?
#
loop_
_entity_poly.entity_id
_entity_poly.type
_entity_poly.pdbx_seq_one_letter_code
_entity_poly.pdbx_strand_id
1 'polypeptide(L)'
;MSVPRYSKPNTRSKLCLHKNALQKDLANIDQRFSSAQPVLSAFAVFDVMMVPPPESVNFKKYGLKDIETLAKQFYDESNLNYEVKKQQFQAEWGKLEWKKVIPKDVVDGKCPTVTITTWTVHHMLKQSSYRHFILY
;
A
#
# COMPACT_ATOMS: atom_id res chain seq x y z
N MET A 1 -27.69 52.83 -23.84
CA MET A 1 -26.73 51.75 -23.53
C MET A 1 -27.12 51.17 -22.18
N SER A 2 -27.60 49.92 -22.12
CA SER A 2 -28.03 49.27 -20.87
C SER A 2 -26.94 48.32 -20.38
N VAL A 3 -26.45 48.56 -19.16
CA VAL A 3 -25.46 47.71 -18.50
C VAL A 3 -26.12 46.39 -18.07
N PRO A 4 -25.51 45.21 -18.31
CA PRO A 4 -26.08 43.94 -17.88
C PRO A 4 -26.12 43.87 -16.34
N ARG A 5 -27.31 43.71 -15.76
CA ARG A 5 -27.46 43.39 -14.34
C ARG A 5 -27.08 41.92 -14.12
N TYR A 6 -25.92 41.68 -13.52
CA TYR A 6 -25.59 40.36 -12.99
C TYR A 6 -26.54 40.03 -11.83
N SER A 7 -27.45 39.08 -12.04
CA SER A 7 -28.31 38.56 -10.98
C SER A 7 -27.46 37.74 -10.01
N LYS A 8 -27.54 38.05 -8.71
CA LYS A 8 -26.87 37.24 -7.68
C LYS A 8 -27.38 35.79 -7.74
N PRO A 9 -26.49 34.77 -7.68
CA PRO A 9 -26.89 33.37 -7.78
C PRO A 9 -27.84 33.00 -6.63
N ASN A 10 -28.96 32.35 -6.97
CA ASN A 10 -29.94 31.85 -6.00
C ASN A 10 -29.37 30.69 -5.16
N THR A 11 -30.02 30.34 -4.06
CA THR A 11 -29.55 29.31 -3.12
C THR A 11 -29.28 27.96 -3.79
N ARG A 12 -30.13 27.54 -4.74
CA ARG A 12 -29.98 26.28 -5.48
C ARG A 12 -28.73 26.27 -6.37
N SER A 13 -28.44 27.39 -7.03
CA SER A 13 -27.25 27.56 -7.86
C SER A 13 -25.96 27.58 -7.01
N LYS A 14 -25.98 28.21 -5.82
CA LYS A 14 -24.86 28.15 -4.86
C LYS A 14 -24.60 26.73 -4.36
N LEU A 15 -25.66 25.97 -4.04
CA LEU A 15 -25.56 24.58 -3.59
C LEU A 15 -24.96 23.68 -4.69
N CYS A 16 -25.38 23.87 -5.94
CA CYS A 16 -24.84 23.13 -7.09
C CYS A 16 -23.34 23.41 -7.28
N LEU A 17 -22.93 24.68 -7.20
CA LEU A 17 -21.52 25.06 -7.31
C LEU A 17 -20.66 24.45 -6.19
N HIS A 18 -21.17 24.44 -4.95
CA HIS A 18 -20.49 23.79 -3.83
C HIS A 18 -20.34 22.29 -4.04
N LYS A 19 -21.41 21.61 -4.47
CA LYS A 19 -21.36 20.18 -4.78
C LYS A 19 -20.31 19.87 -5.85
N ASN A 20 -20.26 20.69 -6.90
CA ASN A 20 -19.28 20.52 -7.99
C ASN A 20 -17.84 20.77 -7.52
N ALA A 21 -17.62 21.75 -6.65
CA ALA A 21 -16.32 22.03 -6.06
C ALA A 21 -15.82 20.83 -5.23
N LEU A 22 -16.66 20.30 -4.34
CA LEU A 22 -16.33 19.11 -3.54
C LEU A 22 -16.04 17.89 -4.42
N GLN A 23 -16.80 17.69 -5.49
CA GLN A 23 -16.54 16.59 -6.44
C GLN A 23 -15.18 16.72 -7.12
N LYS A 24 -14.80 17.96 -7.49
CA LYS A 24 -13.51 18.26 -8.11
C LYS A 24 -12.35 18.04 -7.14
N ASP A 25 -12.53 18.43 -5.88
CA ASP A 25 -11.53 18.23 -4.83
C ASP A 25 -11.30 16.73 -4.55
N LEU A 26 -12.39 15.95 -4.45
CA LEU A 26 -12.31 14.50 -4.34
C LEU A 26 -11.55 13.87 -5.52
N ALA A 27 -11.92 14.22 -6.75
CA ALA A 27 -11.24 13.73 -7.94
C ALA A 27 -9.75 14.11 -7.97
N ASN A 28 -9.39 15.31 -7.46
CA ASN A 28 -8.01 15.74 -7.39
C ASN A 28 -7.21 14.93 -6.35
N ILE A 29 -7.81 14.60 -5.21
CA ILE A 29 -7.20 13.74 -4.19
C ILE A 29 -6.99 12.35 -4.78
N ASP A 30 -8.02 11.74 -5.36
CA ASP A 30 -7.93 10.40 -5.96
C ASP A 30 -6.83 10.35 -7.03
N GLN A 31 -6.76 11.37 -7.90
CA GLN A 31 -5.72 11.47 -8.91
C GLN A 31 -4.31 11.51 -8.29
N ARG A 32 -4.10 12.32 -7.23
CA ARG A 32 -2.78 12.43 -6.57
C ARG A 32 -2.30 11.13 -5.96
N PHE A 33 -3.22 10.32 -5.43
CA PHE A 33 -2.87 9.07 -4.76
C PHE A 33 -3.02 7.83 -5.65
N SER A 34 -3.53 7.97 -6.87
CA SER A 34 -3.81 6.85 -7.78
C SER A 34 -2.61 5.93 -8.02
N SER A 35 -1.39 6.47 -8.08
CA SER A 35 -0.16 5.68 -8.26
C SER A 35 0.38 5.09 -6.95
N ALA A 36 0.22 5.79 -5.83
CA ALA A 36 0.75 5.37 -4.52
C ALA A 36 -0.18 4.41 -3.78
N GLN A 37 -1.50 4.51 -3.99
CA GLN A 37 -2.50 3.71 -3.30
C GLN A 37 -2.30 2.20 -3.46
N PRO A 38 -2.04 1.65 -4.67
CA PRO A 38 -1.78 0.22 -4.83
C PRO A 38 -0.54 -0.24 -4.05
N VAL A 39 0.52 0.57 -4.05
CA VAL A 39 1.77 0.29 -3.32
C VAL A 39 1.53 0.28 -1.81
N LEU A 40 0.86 1.31 -1.29
CA LEU A 40 0.54 1.40 0.15
C LEU A 40 -0.36 0.26 0.59
N SER A 41 -1.33 -0.12 -0.24
CA SER A 41 -2.23 -1.25 0.05
C SER A 41 -1.48 -2.58 0.05
N ALA A 42 -0.48 -2.75 -0.83
CA ALA A 42 0.32 -3.97 -0.92
C ALA A 42 1.15 -4.25 0.35
N PHE A 43 1.49 -3.23 1.16
CA PHE A 43 2.15 -3.45 2.45
C PHE A 43 1.31 -4.27 3.44
N ALA A 44 -0.01 -4.36 3.25
CA ALA A 44 -0.86 -5.23 4.06
C ALA A 44 -0.46 -6.72 3.95
N VAL A 45 0.30 -7.11 2.93
CA VAL A 45 0.84 -8.48 2.80
C VAL A 45 1.75 -8.88 3.96
N PHE A 46 2.37 -7.90 4.63
CA PHE A 46 3.19 -8.13 5.82
C PHE A 46 2.35 -8.23 7.10
N ASP A 47 1.02 -8.12 7.02
CA ASP A 47 0.14 -8.51 8.11
C ASP A 47 -0.06 -10.02 8.12
N VAL A 48 0.63 -10.63 9.06
CA VAL A 48 0.67 -12.07 9.31
C VAL A 48 -0.69 -12.68 9.66
N MET A 49 -1.62 -11.86 10.16
CA MET A 49 -2.97 -12.29 10.54
C MET A 49 -3.87 -12.42 9.32
N MET A 50 -3.51 -11.77 8.21
CA MET A 50 -4.27 -11.78 6.97
C MET A 50 -3.95 -13.00 6.10
N VAL A 51 -3.02 -13.84 6.54
CA VAL A 51 -2.55 -14.97 5.74
C VAL A 51 -3.49 -16.15 5.89
N PRO A 52 -3.94 -16.74 4.76
CA PRO A 52 -4.84 -17.87 4.80
C PRO A 52 -4.28 -19.07 5.59
N PRO A 53 -5.18 -19.96 6.06
CA PRO A 53 -4.79 -21.28 6.55
C PRO A 53 -4.09 -22.10 5.45
N PRO A 54 -3.11 -22.95 5.78
CA PRO A 54 -2.38 -23.79 4.80
C PRO A 54 -3.29 -24.64 3.89
N GLU A 55 -4.47 -25.01 4.39
CA GLU A 55 -5.46 -25.83 3.71
C GLU A 55 -6.25 -25.05 2.64
N SER A 56 -6.19 -23.71 2.68
CA SER A 56 -6.90 -22.85 1.74
C SER A 56 -6.25 -22.87 0.35
N VAL A 57 -7.07 -22.96 -0.70
CA VAL A 57 -6.62 -22.78 -2.09
C VAL A 57 -5.94 -21.42 -2.33
N ASN A 58 -6.25 -20.42 -1.51
CA ASN A 58 -5.67 -19.09 -1.58
C ASN A 58 -4.32 -18.97 -0.87
N PHE A 59 -3.93 -19.95 -0.04
CA PHE A 59 -2.66 -19.92 0.68
C PHE A 59 -1.46 -19.80 -0.26
N LYS A 60 -1.41 -20.63 -1.30
CA LYS A 60 -0.33 -20.62 -2.30
C LYS A 60 -0.29 -19.35 -3.17
N LYS A 61 -1.39 -18.60 -3.22
CA LYS A 61 -1.52 -17.37 -4.02
C LYS A 61 -1.41 -16.10 -3.18
N TYR A 62 -1.39 -16.25 -1.85
CA TYR A 62 -1.42 -15.12 -0.93
C TYR A 62 -0.19 -14.24 -1.12
N GLY A 63 -0.43 -12.94 -1.25
CA GLY A 63 0.63 -11.95 -1.36
C GLY A 63 1.37 -11.90 -2.68
N LEU A 64 1.14 -12.82 -3.63
CA LEU A 64 1.90 -12.82 -4.90
C LEU A 64 1.73 -11.51 -5.68
N LYS A 65 0.49 -11.00 -5.77
CA LYS A 65 0.18 -9.73 -6.45
C LYS A 65 0.75 -8.53 -5.70
N ASP A 66 0.67 -8.55 -4.38
CA ASP A 66 1.15 -7.47 -3.52
C ASP A 66 2.67 -7.37 -3.58
N ILE A 67 3.37 -8.51 -3.50
CA ILE A 67 4.82 -8.61 -3.64
C ILE A 67 5.27 -8.22 -5.04
N GLU A 68 4.53 -8.57 -6.09
CA GLU A 68 4.82 -8.08 -7.44
C GLU A 68 4.70 -6.54 -7.53
N THR A 69 3.67 -5.97 -6.90
CA THR A 69 3.45 -4.52 -6.85
C THR A 69 4.59 -3.81 -6.11
N LEU A 70 5.01 -4.36 -4.97
CA LEU A 70 6.15 -3.83 -4.20
C LEU A 70 7.46 -3.99 -4.99
N ALA A 71 7.71 -5.13 -5.63
CA ALA A 71 8.91 -5.35 -6.43
C ALA A 71 9.06 -4.32 -7.56
N LYS A 72 7.97 -4.04 -8.28
CA LYS A 72 7.92 -3.02 -9.34
C LYS A 72 8.24 -1.62 -8.82
N GLN A 73 7.83 -1.30 -7.59
CA GLN A 73 8.09 0.02 -7.01
C GLN A 73 9.54 0.17 -6.53
N PHE A 74 10.11 -0.87 -5.91
CA PHE A 74 11.46 -0.82 -5.33
C PHE A 74 12.57 -1.06 -6.35
N TYR A 75 12.27 -1.73 -7.46
CA TYR A 75 13.22 -1.98 -8.52
C TYR A 75 12.77 -1.25 -9.78
N ASP A 76 13.57 -0.27 -10.21
CA ASP A 76 13.35 0.44 -11.46
C ASP A 76 13.58 -0.51 -12.65
N GLU A 77 12.68 -0.49 -13.63
CA GLU A 77 12.78 -1.23 -14.89
C GLU A 77 14.01 -0.79 -15.70
N SER A 78 14.55 0.41 -15.45
CA SER A 78 15.78 0.91 -16.06
C SER A 78 17.05 0.19 -15.58
N ASN A 79 16.96 -0.62 -14.52
CA ASN A 79 18.09 -1.33 -13.95
C ASN A 79 18.35 -2.62 -14.74
N LEU A 80 19.59 -2.82 -15.21
CA LEU A 80 20.02 -4.03 -15.96
C LEU A 80 19.71 -5.34 -15.21
N ASN A 81 19.54 -5.29 -13.89
CA ASN A 81 19.25 -6.43 -13.03
C ASN A 81 17.80 -6.44 -12.50
N TYR A 82 16.88 -5.66 -13.08
CA TYR A 82 15.49 -5.55 -12.62
C TYR A 82 14.81 -6.91 -12.44
N GLU A 83 14.79 -7.74 -13.49
CA GLU A 83 14.14 -9.05 -13.45
C GLU A 83 14.80 -9.98 -12.42
N VAL A 84 16.13 -9.94 -12.28
CA VAL A 84 16.86 -10.75 -11.30
C VAL A 84 16.50 -10.33 -9.86
N LYS A 85 16.48 -9.02 -9.57
CA LYS A 85 16.12 -8.48 -8.25
C LYS A 85 14.66 -8.74 -7.89
N LYS A 86 13.75 -8.61 -8.86
CA LYS A 86 12.33 -8.93 -8.71
C LYS A 86 12.12 -10.41 -8.39
N GLN A 87 12.75 -11.31 -9.15
CA GLN A 87 12.69 -12.76 -8.88
C GLN A 87 13.31 -13.11 -7.53
N GLN A 88 14.41 -12.46 -7.16
CA GLN A 88 15.02 -12.64 -5.85
C GLN A 88 14.06 -12.24 -4.72
N PHE A 89 13.39 -11.09 -4.81
CA PHE A 89 12.41 -10.67 -3.80
C PHE A 89 11.23 -11.64 -3.69
N GLN A 90 10.71 -12.13 -4.81
CA GLN A 90 9.65 -13.14 -4.83
C GLN A 90 10.10 -14.48 -4.23
N ALA A 91 11.34 -14.90 -4.51
CA ALA A 91 11.90 -16.12 -3.94
C ALA A 91 12.14 -15.99 -2.43
N GLU A 92 12.61 -14.84 -1.95
CA GLU A 92 12.76 -14.55 -0.53
C GLU A 92 11.41 -14.53 0.19
N TRP A 93 10.38 -13.94 -0.42
CA TRP A 93 9.00 -14.00 0.10
C TRP A 93 8.54 -15.44 0.37
N GLY A 94 8.82 -16.37 -0.55
CA GLY A 94 8.47 -17.79 -0.41
C GLY A 94 9.21 -18.53 0.71
N LYS A 95 10.28 -17.95 1.28
CA LYS A 95 11.08 -18.55 2.36
C LYS A 95 10.70 -18.06 3.75
N LEU A 96 9.83 -17.06 3.88
CA LEU A 96 9.57 -16.46 5.17
C LEU A 96 8.75 -17.37 6.10
N GLU A 97 9.37 -17.79 7.21
CA GLU A 97 8.70 -18.48 8.31
C GLU A 97 8.23 -17.49 9.41
N TRP A 98 7.35 -16.54 9.08
CA TRP A 98 6.98 -15.46 10.02
C TRP A 98 5.90 -15.85 11.06
N LYS A 99 5.19 -16.98 10.90
CA LYS A 99 4.10 -17.39 11.83
C LYS A 99 4.57 -17.74 13.25
N LYS A 100 5.85 -18.04 13.47
CA LYS A 100 6.35 -18.61 14.75
C LYS A 100 6.98 -17.59 15.72
N VAL A 101 7.24 -16.35 15.29
CA VAL A 101 8.20 -15.46 15.98
C VAL A 101 7.58 -14.16 16.50
N ILE A 102 6.30 -13.91 16.28
CA ILE A 102 5.67 -12.63 16.61
C ILE A 102 5.31 -12.60 18.10
N PRO A 103 5.77 -11.58 18.85
CA PRO A 103 5.40 -11.42 20.25
C PRO A 103 3.88 -11.31 20.42
N LYS A 104 3.33 -12.00 21.41
CA LYS A 104 1.89 -11.99 21.71
C LYS A 104 1.35 -10.58 21.94
N ASP A 105 2.14 -9.69 22.53
CA ASP A 105 1.73 -8.30 22.79
C ASP A 105 1.51 -7.49 21.50
N VAL A 106 2.19 -7.84 20.40
CA VAL A 106 1.99 -7.22 19.08
C VAL A 106 0.74 -7.80 18.41
N VAL A 107 0.51 -9.10 18.55
CA VAL A 107 -0.68 -9.79 18.01
C VAL A 107 -1.96 -9.33 18.73
N ASP A 108 -1.91 -9.19 20.05
CA ASP A 108 -3.02 -8.75 20.88
C ASP A 108 -3.32 -7.24 20.75
N GLY A 109 -2.54 -6.50 19.95
CA GLY A 109 -2.68 -5.05 19.79
C GLY A 109 -2.37 -4.25 21.06
N LYS A 110 -1.68 -4.86 22.03
CA LYS A 110 -1.31 -4.24 23.31
C LYS A 110 -0.08 -3.33 23.20
N CYS A 111 0.61 -3.37 22.06
CA CYS A 111 1.72 -2.47 21.75
C CYS A 111 1.20 -1.24 20.99
N PRO A 112 1.04 -0.06 21.62
CA PRO A 112 0.41 1.10 20.99
C PRO A 112 1.23 1.76 19.88
N THR A 113 2.52 1.41 19.76
CA THR A 113 3.46 2.06 18.83
C THR A 113 3.84 1.19 17.63
N VAL A 114 3.44 -0.09 17.59
CA VAL A 114 3.90 -1.04 16.57
C VAL A 114 2.73 -1.88 16.08
N THR A 115 2.39 -1.74 14.79
CA THR A 115 1.44 -2.64 14.14
C THR A 115 2.14 -3.94 13.77
N ILE A 116 1.35 -4.98 13.55
CA ILE A 116 1.86 -6.27 13.08
C ILE A 116 2.67 -6.11 11.78
N THR A 117 2.19 -5.29 10.85
CA THR A 117 2.87 -4.95 9.60
C THR A 117 4.22 -4.28 9.86
N THR A 118 4.29 -3.26 10.72
CA THR A 118 5.55 -2.55 10.98
C THR A 118 6.55 -3.43 11.73
N TRP A 119 6.07 -4.26 12.66
CA TRP A 119 6.90 -5.27 13.33
C TRP A 119 7.50 -6.25 12.32
N THR A 120 6.66 -6.78 11.43
CA THR A 120 7.05 -7.80 10.44
C THR A 120 8.07 -7.23 9.47
N VAL A 121 7.83 -6.03 8.92
CA VAL A 121 8.79 -5.34 8.05
C VAL A 121 10.11 -5.11 8.78
N HIS A 122 10.08 -4.57 10.01
CA HIS A 122 11.29 -4.34 10.78
C HIS A 122 12.07 -5.63 11.09
N HIS A 123 11.35 -6.73 11.37
CA HIS A 123 11.96 -8.04 11.59
C HIS A 123 12.58 -8.61 10.32
N MET A 124 11.91 -8.48 9.17
CA MET A 124 12.45 -8.87 7.87
C MET A 124 13.74 -8.12 7.54
N LEU A 125 13.74 -6.80 7.72
CA LEU A 125 14.92 -5.96 7.45
C LEU A 125 16.13 -6.28 8.34
N LYS A 126 15.93 -6.91 9.51
CA LYS A 126 17.04 -7.39 10.36
C LYS A 126 17.73 -8.63 9.81
N GLN A 127 17.08 -9.41 8.94
CA GLN A 127 17.65 -10.61 8.36
C GLN A 127 18.65 -10.26 7.26
N SER A 128 19.79 -10.96 7.23
CA SER A 128 20.89 -10.67 6.28
C SER A 128 20.45 -10.77 4.82
N SER A 129 19.54 -11.69 4.50
CA SER A 129 18.98 -11.87 3.15
C SER A 129 18.22 -10.64 2.63
N TYR A 130 17.70 -9.78 3.52
CA TYR A 130 16.91 -8.60 3.17
C TYR A 130 17.68 -7.27 3.29
N ARG A 131 18.97 -7.30 3.63
CA ARG A 131 19.78 -6.06 3.73
C ARG A 131 19.87 -5.28 2.42
N HIS A 132 19.72 -5.96 1.28
CA HIS A 132 19.69 -5.35 -0.05
C HIS A 132 18.47 -4.43 -0.27
N PHE A 133 17.45 -4.48 0.60
CA PHE A 133 16.29 -3.56 0.58
C PHE A 133 16.53 -2.25 1.35
N ILE A 134 17.61 -2.15 2.14
CA ILE A 134 17.92 -0.99 2.99
C ILE A 134 18.88 -0.01 2.28
N LEU A 135 19.52 -0.44 1.18
CA LEU A 135 20.52 0.33 0.46
C LEU A 135 19.90 1.02 -0.77
N TYR A 136 19.01 1.98 -0.54
CA TYR A 136 18.66 3.06 -1.48
C TYR A 136 18.37 4.33 -0.70
#